data_AF-A0A7S1R7W8-F1
#
_entry.id   AF-A0A7S1R7W8-F1
#
_cell.length_a   1.000
_cell.length_b   1.000
_cell.length_c   1.000
_cell.angle_alpha   90.00
_cell.angle_beta   90.00
_cell.angle_gamma   90.00
#
_symmetry.space_group_name_H-M   'P 1'
#
loop_
_entity.id
_entity.type
_entity.pdbx_description
1 polymer ?
#
loop_
_entity_poly.entity_id
_entity_poly.type
_entity_poly.pdbx_seq_one_letter_code
_entity_poly.pdbx_strand_id
1 'polypeptide(L)'
;APRCVPRVRRWLQWQLRSTLRRLRLHVSSTRSGRAPRRSSASPRAKRLLQHAHLGSVHPTGWLADVLERSTRGLAGNLFNFYEPVIDSGFLNGTHSYSSLHEDFPYAFHSLILLAAASRSPELTRLSAQAVHALLLSRGADGWLGSDAWPEAEEPERWSSAPEEKSGLLSASLWARIPVLQGLARFVEVAAQWEGTEAPQLRCAAFAAVEAQLLALARRLSAGVCALVAWSAARWPDLIV
;
A
#
# COMPACT_ATOMS: atom_id res chain seq x y z
N ALA A 1 10.99 5.18 26.00
CA ALA A 1 10.57 6.07 24.89
C ALA A 1 11.79 6.59 24.14
N PRO A 2 12.06 6.20 22.88
CA PRO A 2 13.27 6.64 22.20
C PRO A 2 13.07 7.90 21.36
N ARG A 3 14.07 8.78 21.43
CA ARG A 3 14.18 10.15 20.93
C ARG A 3 14.39 10.26 19.40
N CYS A 4 13.71 9.48 18.56
CA CYS A 4 13.92 9.50 17.09
C CYS A 4 13.07 10.54 16.32
N VAL A 5 12.08 11.14 16.95
CA VAL A 5 11.06 11.98 16.28
C VAL A 5 11.58 13.32 15.69
N PRO A 6 12.52 14.07 16.31
CA PRO A 6 12.83 15.43 15.85
C PRO A 6 13.76 15.52 14.62
N ARG A 7 14.57 14.49 14.35
CA ARG A 7 15.52 14.48 13.21
C ARG A 7 14.84 14.03 11.93
N VAL A 8 14.00 13.00 12.01
CA VAL A 8 13.21 12.48 10.87
C VAL A 8 12.22 13.54 10.39
N ARG A 9 11.53 14.25 11.30
CA ARG A 9 10.59 15.33 10.93
C ARG A 9 11.26 16.49 10.19
N ARG A 10 12.48 16.87 10.58
CA ARG A 10 13.26 17.94 9.92
C ARG A 10 13.76 17.50 8.54
N TRP A 11 14.19 16.25 8.41
CA TRP A 11 14.62 15.69 7.13
C TRP A 11 13.45 15.53 6.14
N LEU A 12 12.28 15.07 6.60
CA LEU A 12 11.05 14.98 5.81
C LEU A 12 10.57 16.37 5.31
N GLN A 13 10.60 17.39 6.18
CA GLN A 13 10.26 18.76 5.79
C GLN A 13 11.23 19.31 4.74
N TRP A 14 12.50 18.93 4.79
CA TRP A 14 13.50 19.33 3.81
C TRP A 14 13.29 18.62 2.45
N GLN A 15 13.03 17.30 2.45
CA GLN A 15 12.75 16.53 1.24
C GLN A 15 11.45 16.95 0.54
N LEU A 16 10.36 17.17 1.29
CA LEU A 16 9.11 17.69 0.72
C LEU A 16 9.30 19.05 0.06
N ARG A 17 10.06 19.95 0.71
CA ARG A 17 10.34 21.29 0.16
C ARG A 17 11.22 21.23 -1.09
N SER A 18 12.19 20.31 -1.15
CA SER A 18 13.09 20.18 -2.30
C SER A 18 12.39 19.55 -3.50
N THR A 19 11.55 18.52 -3.29
CA THR A 19 10.75 17.88 -4.34
C THR A 19 9.69 18.84 -4.90
N LEU A 20 8.99 19.58 -4.04
CA LEU A 20 8.02 20.61 -4.49
C LEU A 20 8.68 21.75 -5.26
N ARG A 21 9.92 22.13 -4.92
CA ARG A 21 10.70 23.11 -5.70
C ARG A 21 11.05 22.59 -7.09
N ARG A 22 11.48 21.32 -7.21
CA ARG A 22 11.80 20.70 -8.51
C ARG A 22 10.56 20.55 -9.41
N LEU A 23 9.42 20.17 -8.82
CA LEU A 23 8.12 20.10 -9.53
C LEU A 23 7.65 21.47 -10.02
N ARG A 24 7.82 22.54 -9.21
CA ARG A 24 7.50 23.91 -9.66
C ARG A 24 8.37 24.36 -10.83
N LEU A 25 9.64 23.99 -10.84
CA LEU A 25 10.57 24.35 -11.92
C LEU A 25 10.23 23.64 -13.24
N HIS A 26 9.74 22.39 -13.19
CA HIS A 26 9.26 21.68 -14.39
C HIS A 26 7.92 22.18 -14.93
N VAL A 27 7.00 22.64 -14.07
CA VAL A 27 5.71 23.19 -14.51
C VAL A 27 5.84 24.61 -15.12
N SER A 28 6.99 25.26 -14.94
CA SER A 28 7.18 26.65 -15.39
C SER A 28 7.59 26.77 -16.87
N SER A 29 7.96 25.68 -17.56
CA SER A 29 8.36 25.76 -18.98
C SER A 29 7.23 25.52 -19.99
N THR A 30 6.01 25.21 -19.53
CA THR A 30 4.87 24.93 -20.41
C THR A 30 3.61 25.65 -19.94
N ARG A 31 3.50 26.96 -20.16
CA ARG A 31 2.20 27.66 -20.07
C ARG A 31 2.14 28.99 -20.83
N SER A 32 1.88 28.90 -22.13
CA SER A 32 1.00 29.85 -22.83
C SER A 32 -0.37 29.17 -22.91
N GLY A 33 -1.25 29.48 -21.96
CA GLY A 33 -2.56 28.83 -21.87
C GLY A 33 -3.35 29.34 -20.68
N ARG A 34 -4.44 30.05 -20.98
CA ARG A 34 -5.39 30.69 -20.06
C ARG A 34 -5.70 29.80 -18.85
N ALA A 35 -5.51 30.35 -17.64
CA ALA A 35 -5.73 29.62 -16.39
C ALA A 35 -7.21 29.19 -16.26
N PRO A 36 -7.52 27.94 -15.87
CA PRO A 36 -8.89 27.54 -15.58
C PRO A 36 -9.37 28.27 -14.31
N ARG A 37 -10.59 28.81 -14.38
CA ARG A 37 -11.30 29.39 -13.22
C ARG A 37 -11.33 28.34 -12.10
N ARG A 38 -10.67 28.66 -10.98
CA ARG A 38 -10.77 27.89 -9.74
C ARG A 38 -12.23 27.92 -9.26
N SER A 39 -12.95 26.81 -9.41
CA SER A 39 -14.19 26.60 -8.67
C SER A 39 -13.82 26.46 -7.19
N SER A 40 -14.11 27.50 -6.40
CA SER A 40 -13.95 27.43 -4.95
C SER A 40 -15.09 26.59 -4.38
N ALA A 41 -14.85 25.29 -4.19
CA ALA A 41 -15.74 24.45 -3.40
C ALA A 41 -16.06 25.13 -2.06
N SER A 42 -17.33 25.14 -1.65
CA SER A 42 -17.77 25.87 -0.47
C SER A 42 -17.03 25.38 0.79
N PRO A 43 -16.83 26.23 1.81
CA PRO A 43 -16.25 25.82 3.09
C PRO A 43 -17.00 24.68 3.79
N ARG A 44 -18.23 24.38 3.36
CA ARG A 44 -19.07 23.27 3.84
C ARG A 44 -18.70 21.96 3.12
N ALA A 45 -18.47 21.99 1.81
CA ALA A 45 -17.96 20.84 1.05
C ALA A 45 -16.53 20.45 1.48
N LYS A 46 -15.67 21.44 1.79
CA LYS A 46 -14.35 21.20 2.38
C LYS A 46 -14.37 20.58 3.78
N ARG A 47 -15.48 20.72 4.51
CA ARG A 47 -15.66 20.14 5.85
C ARG A 47 -16.22 18.71 5.81
N LEU A 48 -17.03 18.41 4.80
CA LEU A 48 -17.61 17.07 4.59
C LEU A 48 -16.60 16.05 4.07
N LEU A 49 -15.47 16.49 3.52
CA LEU A 49 -14.37 15.64 3.03
C LEU A 49 -13.16 15.63 3.99
N GLN A 50 -13.39 15.79 5.30
CA GLN A 50 -12.34 15.46 6.27
C GLN A 50 -12.25 13.93 6.35
N HIS A 51 -11.18 13.36 5.79
CA HIS A 51 -10.92 11.92 5.89
C HIS A 51 -10.87 11.54 7.37
N ALA A 52 -11.82 10.70 7.80
CA ALA A 52 -11.79 10.09 9.12
C ALA A 52 -10.54 9.21 9.24
N HIS A 53 -9.90 9.22 10.41
CA HIS A 53 -8.77 8.34 10.66
C HIS A 53 -9.23 6.88 10.58
N LEU A 54 -8.42 5.99 9.99
CA LEU A 54 -8.75 4.56 10.00
C LEU A 54 -8.92 4.09 11.45
N GLY A 55 -9.96 3.29 11.70
CA GLY A 55 -10.30 2.84 13.05
C GLY A 55 -10.97 3.89 13.94
N SER A 56 -11.35 5.07 13.43
CA SER A 56 -12.17 6.05 14.18
C SER A 56 -13.68 5.87 13.99
N VAL A 57 -14.09 5.15 12.95
CA VAL A 57 -15.48 4.82 12.65
C VAL A 57 -15.71 3.36 12.99
N HIS A 58 -16.74 3.11 13.79
CA HIS A 58 -17.12 1.76 14.19
C HIS A 58 -18.56 1.50 13.79
N PRO A 59 -18.80 0.49 12.94
CA PRO A 59 -20.15 0.13 12.59
C PRO A 59 -20.88 -0.45 13.81
N THR A 60 -22.19 -0.29 13.81
CA THR A 60 -23.12 -0.84 14.80
C THR A 60 -24.25 -1.59 14.09
N GLY A 61 -25.02 -2.39 14.83
CA GLY A 61 -26.13 -3.18 14.28
C GLY A 61 -25.69 -4.15 13.19
N TRP A 62 -26.49 -4.26 12.12
CA TRP A 62 -26.26 -5.24 11.05
C TRP A 62 -24.84 -5.22 10.47
N LEU A 63 -24.25 -4.03 10.27
CA LEU A 63 -22.91 -3.94 9.69
C LEU A 63 -21.83 -4.44 10.67
N ALA A 64 -22.01 -4.25 11.98
CA ALA A 64 -21.12 -4.84 12.98
C ALA A 64 -21.21 -6.37 12.94
N ASP A 65 -22.42 -6.93 12.83
CA ASP A 65 -22.63 -8.39 12.73
C ASP A 65 -22.01 -8.97 11.46
N VAL A 66 -22.05 -8.23 10.34
CA VAL A 66 -21.40 -8.65 9.08
C VAL A 66 -19.88 -8.65 9.25
N LEU A 67 -19.30 -7.63 9.89
CA LEU A 67 -17.87 -7.61 10.15
C LEU A 67 -17.45 -8.74 11.09
N GLU A 68 -18.21 -9.00 12.16
CA GLU A 68 -17.94 -10.12 13.07
C GLU A 68 -18.02 -11.46 12.35
N ARG A 69 -19.04 -11.69 11.51
CA ARG A 69 -19.09 -12.90 10.69
C ARG A 69 -17.93 -12.99 9.71
N SER A 70 -17.50 -11.87 9.14
CA SER A 70 -16.34 -11.83 8.23
C SER A 70 -15.03 -12.14 8.97
N THR A 71 -14.87 -11.69 10.22
CA THR A 71 -13.68 -11.99 11.03
C THR A 71 -13.62 -13.46 11.41
N ARG A 72 -14.76 -14.09 11.68
CA ARG A 72 -14.86 -15.51 12.04
C ARG A 72 -14.90 -16.44 10.82
N GLY A 73 -15.23 -15.90 9.65
CA GLY A 73 -15.34 -16.63 8.40
C GLY A 73 -14.03 -16.66 7.61
N LEU A 74 -14.17 -16.90 6.29
CA LEU A 74 -13.04 -17.03 5.37
C LEU A 74 -12.09 -15.82 5.43
N ALA A 75 -12.63 -14.60 5.34
CA ALA A 75 -11.84 -13.38 5.22
C ALA A 75 -10.88 -13.14 6.39
N GLY A 76 -11.31 -13.39 7.63
CA GLY A 76 -10.46 -13.27 8.81
C GLY A 76 -9.46 -14.43 9.00
N ASN A 77 -9.60 -15.52 8.24
CA ASN A 77 -8.84 -16.75 8.45
C ASN A 77 -7.90 -17.13 7.29
N LEU A 78 -7.84 -16.36 6.20
CA LEU A 78 -6.94 -16.67 5.07
C LEU A 78 -5.48 -16.88 5.49
N PHE A 79 -5.00 -16.07 6.46
CA PHE A 79 -3.63 -16.16 7.00
C PHE A 79 -3.38 -17.37 7.91
N ASN A 80 -4.39 -18.20 8.17
CA ASN A 80 -4.24 -19.41 8.99
C ASN A 80 -4.07 -20.67 8.14
N PHE A 81 -4.47 -20.67 6.86
CA PHE A 81 -4.50 -21.91 6.07
C PHE A 81 -4.36 -21.75 4.56
N TYR A 82 -4.64 -20.57 3.98
CA TYR A 82 -4.71 -20.45 2.53
C TYR A 82 -3.29 -20.30 1.95
N GLU A 83 -2.78 -21.38 1.34
CA GLU A 83 -1.39 -21.49 0.87
C GLU A 83 -0.92 -20.29 0.02
N PRO A 84 -1.70 -19.78 -0.95
CA PRO A 84 -1.28 -18.60 -1.73
C PRO A 84 -1.10 -17.32 -0.91
N VAL A 85 -1.61 -17.27 0.32
CA VAL A 85 -1.39 -16.17 1.26
C VAL A 85 -0.25 -16.49 2.22
N ILE A 86 -0.27 -17.66 2.86
CA ILE A 86 0.69 -17.99 3.93
C ILE A 86 2.07 -18.42 3.42
N ASP A 87 2.15 -18.97 2.20
CA ASP A 87 3.40 -19.29 1.50
C ASP A 87 3.52 -18.50 0.19
N SER A 88 3.12 -17.23 0.23
CA SER A 88 3.20 -16.35 -0.94
C SER A 88 4.65 -15.94 -1.25
N GLY A 89 4.92 -15.59 -2.51
CA GLY A 89 6.20 -14.98 -2.91
C GLY A 89 6.52 -13.66 -2.18
N PHE A 90 5.52 -12.96 -1.62
CA PHE A 90 5.74 -11.80 -0.74
C PHE A 90 6.37 -12.18 0.60
N LEU A 91 6.21 -13.43 1.01
CA LEU A 91 6.75 -14.00 2.23
C LEU A 91 7.96 -14.92 1.97
N ASN A 92 8.54 -14.88 0.77
CA ASN A 92 9.56 -15.82 0.28
C ASN A 92 9.08 -17.27 0.10
N GLY A 93 7.77 -17.47 0.01
CA GLY A 93 7.18 -18.75 -0.34
C GLY A 93 7.11 -18.98 -1.85
N THR A 94 6.44 -20.06 -2.24
CA THR A 94 6.41 -20.55 -3.63
C THR A 94 5.01 -20.63 -4.23
N HIS A 95 3.96 -20.38 -3.43
CA HIS A 95 2.58 -20.51 -3.88
C HIS A 95 1.99 -19.18 -4.40
N SER A 96 1.18 -19.30 -5.46
CA SER A 96 0.22 -18.29 -5.91
C SER A 96 -0.84 -18.96 -6.78
N TYR A 97 -2.08 -18.45 -6.80
CA TYR A 97 -3.07 -18.96 -7.78
C TYR A 97 -2.92 -18.34 -9.16
N SER A 98 -2.18 -17.23 -9.31
CA SER A 98 -2.04 -16.51 -10.58
C SER A 98 -0.64 -15.92 -10.78
N SER A 99 -0.27 -15.66 -12.04
CA SER A 99 0.93 -14.90 -12.39
C SER A 99 0.90 -13.45 -11.91
N LEU A 100 -0.26 -12.94 -11.52
CA LEU A 100 -0.43 -11.60 -10.98
C LEU A 100 0.00 -11.48 -9.52
N HIS A 101 0.22 -12.61 -8.82
CA HIS A 101 0.68 -12.66 -7.43
C HIS A 101 -0.14 -11.80 -6.47
N GLU A 102 -1.45 -11.72 -6.69
CA GLU A 102 -2.32 -10.75 -6.04
C GLU A 102 -2.99 -11.26 -4.74
N ASP A 103 -2.88 -12.57 -4.51
CA ASP A 103 -3.29 -13.30 -3.31
C ASP A 103 -2.99 -12.60 -1.99
N PHE A 104 -1.73 -12.62 -1.61
CA PHE A 104 -1.24 -12.04 -0.38
C PHE A 104 -1.50 -10.54 -0.34
N PRO A 105 -1.21 -9.73 -1.38
CA PRO A 105 -1.49 -8.31 -1.36
C PRO A 105 -2.92 -7.94 -0.97
N TYR A 106 -3.92 -8.59 -1.58
CA TYR A 106 -5.31 -8.30 -1.29
C TYR A 106 -5.73 -8.83 0.08
N ALA A 107 -5.30 -10.03 0.44
CA ALA A 107 -5.57 -10.59 1.77
C ALA A 107 -4.95 -9.71 2.86
N PHE A 108 -3.69 -9.30 2.70
CA PHE A 108 -2.93 -8.46 3.63
C PHE A 108 -3.58 -7.09 3.82
N HIS A 109 -3.92 -6.41 2.73
CA HIS A 109 -4.60 -5.12 2.82
C HIS A 109 -5.96 -5.26 3.52
N SER A 110 -6.74 -6.27 3.15
CA SER A 110 -8.06 -6.53 3.73
C SER A 110 -7.99 -6.90 5.21
N LEU A 111 -6.99 -7.70 5.61
CA LEU A 111 -6.77 -8.10 7.01
C LEU A 111 -6.61 -6.88 7.91
N ILE A 112 -5.78 -5.90 7.50
CA ILE A 112 -5.51 -4.70 8.30
C ILE A 112 -6.76 -3.81 8.39
N LEU A 113 -7.51 -3.65 7.29
CA LEU A 113 -8.77 -2.91 7.29
C LEU A 113 -9.82 -3.58 8.18
N LEU A 114 -9.95 -4.91 8.09
CA LEU A 114 -10.89 -5.68 8.88
C LEU A 114 -10.55 -5.62 10.37
N ALA A 115 -9.27 -5.77 10.74
CA ALA A 115 -8.80 -5.62 12.11
C ALA A 115 -9.13 -4.23 12.68
N ALA A 116 -8.89 -3.17 11.92
CA ALA A 116 -9.18 -1.80 12.34
C ALA A 116 -10.69 -1.53 12.49
N ALA A 117 -11.51 -2.05 11.58
CA ALA A 117 -12.95 -1.82 11.59
C ALA A 117 -13.67 -2.64 12.67
N SER A 118 -13.27 -3.91 12.86
CA SER A 118 -13.93 -4.85 13.78
C SER A 118 -13.37 -4.82 15.20
N ARG A 119 -12.20 -4.18 15.42
CA ARG A 119 -11.46 -4.19 16.70
C ARG A 119 -11.18 -5.61 17.23
N SER A 120 -11.02 -6.59 16.33
CA SER A 120 -10.71 -7.96 16.74
C SER A 120 -9.27 -8.04 17.26
N PRO A 121 -9.03 -8.44 18.53
CA PRO A 121 -7.69 -8.61 19.06
C PRO A 121 -6.89 -9.69 18.30
N GLU A 122 -7.58 -10.73 17.84
CA GLU A 122 -6.98 -11.80 17.05
C GLU A 122 -6.48 -11.29 15.70
N LEU A 123 -7.32 -10.57 14.95
CA LEU A 123 -6.90 -10.01 13.65
C LEU A 123 -5.86 -8.90 13.81
N THR A 124 -5.88 -8.19 14.93
CA THR A 124 -4.86 -7.19 15.29
C THR A 124 -3.50 -7.86 15.46
N ARG A 125 -3.45 -8.96 16.23
CA ARG A 125 -2.24 -9.79 16.39
C ARG A 125 -1.78 -10.35 15.04
N LEU A 126 -2.70 -10.89 14.25
CA LEU A 126 -2.39 -11.48 12.95
C LEU A 126 -1.87 -10.43 11.96
N SER A 127 -2.42 -9.21 11.99
CA SER A 127 -1.93 -8.08 11.20
C SER A 127 -0.49 -7.73 11.56
N ALA A 128 -0.16 -7.68 12.86
CA ALA A 128 1.21 -7.43 13.31
C ALA A 128 2.17 -8.54 12.86
N GLN A 129 1.76 -9.80 12.95
CA GLN A 129 2.55 -10.94 12.48
C GLN A 129 2.78 -10.90 10.97
N ALA A 130 1.74 -10.61 10.18
CA ALA A 130 1.85 -10.49 8.73
C ALA A 130 2.78 -9.34 8.32
N VAL A 131 2.70 -8.20 9.00
CA VAL A 131 3.63 -7.07 8.79
C VAL A 131 5.06 -7.48 9.14
N HIS A 132 5.26 -8.17 10.27
CA HIS A 132 6.58 -8.62 10.67
C HIS A 132 7.18 -9.58 9.65
N ALA A 133 6.43 -10.60 9.22
CA ALA A 133 6.86 -11.55 8.20
C ALA A 133 7.22 -10.85 6.88
N LEU A 134 6.35 -9.97 6.39
CA LEU A 134 6.59 -9.18 5.18
C LEU A 134 7.87 -8.34 5.27
N LEU A 135 8.14 -7.73 6.43
CA LEU A 135 9.34 -6.92 6.63
C LEU A 135 10.62 -7.76 6.66
N LEU A 136 10.54 -9.03 7.09
CA LEU A 136 11.65 -9.98 7.06
C LEU A 136 11.89 -10.53 5.65
N SER A 137 10.85 -10.65 4.82
CA SER A 137 10.91 -11.18 3.45
C SER A 137 11.33 -10.14 2.41
N ARG A 138 12.18 -9.19 2.79
CA ARG A 138 12.65 -8.14 1.88
C ARG A 138 13.75 -8.68 0.95
N GLY A 139 13.59 -8.49 -0.35
CA GLY A 139 14.59 -8.85 -1.36
C GLY A 139 15.90 -8.08 -1.20
N ALA A 140 16.97 -8.60 -1.82
CA ALA A 140 18.29 -7.97 -1.78
C ALA A 140 18.31 -6.62 -2.49
N ASP A 141 17.41 -6.42 -3.46
CA ASP A 141 17.20 -5.15 -4.16
C ASP A 141 16.44 -4.10 -3.31
N GLY A 142 16.01 -4.50 -2.11
CA GLY A 142 15.28 -3.68 -1.16
C GLY A 142 13.79 -3.56 -1.45
N TRP A 143 13.20 -4.32 -2.37
CA TRP A 143 11.75 -4.41 -2.54
C TRP A 143 11.12 -5.39 -1.55
N LEU A 144 9.82 -5.21 -1.32
CA LEU A 144 9.03 -6.16 -0.55
C LEU A 144 8.61 -7.32 -1.44
N GLY A 145 8.82 -8.55 -0.95
CA GLY A 145 8.64 -9.79 -1.69
C GLY A 145 9.90 -10.24 -2.43
N SER A 146 9.90 -11.51 -2.85
CA SER A 146 11.02 -12.15 -3.55
C SER A 146 11.36 -11.47 -4.88
N ASP A 147 12.64 -11.51 -5.26
CA ASP A 147 13.14 -11.13 -6.58
C ASP A 147 12.90 -12.25 -7.62
N ALA A 148 12.87 -13.50 -7.14
CA ALA A 148 12.58 -14.69 -7.92
C ALA A 148 11.12 -15.08 -7.67
N TRP A 149 10.22 -14.46 -8.42
CA TRP A 149 8.87 -15.00 -8.56
C TRP A 149 9.00 -16.23 -9.45
N PRO A 150 8.56 -17.44 -9.04
CA PRO A 150 8.31 -18.47 -10.01
C PRO A 150 7.27 -17.88 -10.98
N GLU A 151 7.63 -17.72 -12.26
CA GLU A 151 6.63 -17.44 -13.28
C GLU A 151 5.60 -18.56 -13.15
N ALA A 152 4.41 -18.25 -12.64
CA ALA A 152 3.32 -19.20 -12.66
C ALA A 152 3.14 -19.62 -14.11
N GLU A 153 3.14 -20.91 -14.40
CA GLU A 153 2.86 -21.42 -15.75
C GLU A 153 1.48 -20.93 -16.16
N GLU A 154 1.42 -19.81 -16.89
CA GLU A 154 0.18 -19.33 -17.49
C GLU A 154 -0.27 -20.40 -18.49
N PRO A 155 -1.50 -20.92 -18.38
CA PRO A 155 -2.04 -21.73 -19.46
C PRO A 155 -2.02 -20.87 -20.73
N GLU A 156 -1.44 -21.43 -21.81
CA GLU A 156 -1.16 -20.83 -23.15
C GLU A 156 -2.27 -19.97 -23.77
N ARG A 157 -3.47 -19.95 -23.18
CA ARG A 157 -4.64 -19.26 -23.70
C ARG A 157 -4.53 -17.73 -23.67
N TRP A 158 -3.86 -17.13 -22.68
CA TRP A 158 -3.72 -15.67 -22.54
C TRP A 158 -2.36 -15.10 -22.95
N SER A 159 -1.44 -15.93 -23.45
CA SER A 159 -0.07 -15.53 -23.80
C SER A 159 0.12 -14.98 -25.22
N SER A 160 -0.94 -14.83 -26.02
CA SER A 160 -0.83 -14.39 -27.41
C SER A 160 -0.57 -12.89 -27.62
N ALA A 161 -0.36 -12.11 -26.56
CA ALA A 161 0.12 -10.72 -26.70
C ALA A 161 1.65 -10.74 -26.93
N PRO A 162 2.15 -10.13 -28.02
CA PRO A 162 3.56 -10.19 -28.36
C PRO A 162 4.42 -9.59 -27.23
N GLU A 163 5.43 -10.36 -26.85
CA GLU A 163 6.45 -10.12 -25.84
C GLU A 163 6.88 -8.65 -25.75
N GLU A 164 6.28 -7.93 -24.80
CA GLU A 164 7.03 -6.94 -24.04
C GLU A 164 7.38 -7.60 -22.70
N LYS A 165 8.32 -8.56 -22.76
CA LYS A 165 9.11 -9.09 -21.62
C LYS A 165 9.96 -7.96 -21.03
N SER A 166 9.32 -6.89 -20.61
CA SER A 166 9.89 -5.84 -19.77
C SER A 166 9.95 -6.38 -18.36
N GLY A 167 10.91 -7.30 -18.17
CA GLY A 167 11.26 -7.90 -16.90
C GLY A 167 11.30 -6.86 -15.79
N LEU A 168 10.75 -7.24 -14.64
CA LEU A 168 10.76 -6.51 -13.36
C LEU A 168 9.71 -5.40 -13.15
N LEU A 169 9.08 -4.83 -14.19
CA LEU A 169 8.18 -3.67 -14.02
C LEU A 169 6.68 -3.96 -14.18
N SER A 170 6.26 -4.85 -15.08
CA SER A 170 4.83 -4.99 -15.42
C SER A 170 4.04 -5.90 -14.47
N ALA A 171 4.57 -7.07 -14.10
CA ALA A 171 3.85 -8.02 -13.24
C ALA A 171 3.86 -7.64 -11.74
N SER A 172 4.88 -6.93 -11.25
CA SER A 172 5.08 -6.74 -9.80
C SER A 172 4.49 -5.44 -9.23
N LEU A 173 4.26 -4.39 -10.02
CA LEU A 173 3.79 -3.10 -9.48
C LEU A 173 2.35 -3.22 -8.97
N TRP A 174 1.49 -3.89 -9.74
CA TRP A 174 0.09 -4.11 -9.39
C TRP A 174 -0.04 -4.77 -8.02
N ALA A 175 0.60 -5.92 -7.83
CA ALA A 175 0.61 -6.68 -6.58
C ALA A 175 1.24 -5.90 -5.41
N ARG A 176 2.22 -5.02 -5.68
CA ARG A 176 2.87 -4.23 -4.62
C ARG A 176 2.02 -3.07 -4.11
N ILE A 177 1.12 -2.51 -4.91
CA ILE A 177 0.29 -1.38 -4.48
C ILE A 177 -0.58 -1.74 -3.25
N PRO A 178 -1.35 -2.84 -3.23
CA PRO A 178 -2.12 -3.22 -2.05
C PRO A 178 -1.25 -3.49 -0.83
N VAL A 179 -0.02 -4.02 -1.00
CA VAL A 179 0.93 -4.20 0.11
C VAL A 179 1.34 -2.85 0.72
N LEU A 180 1.66 -1.85 -0.13
CA LEU A 180 1.99 -0.51 0.34
C LEU A 180 0.81 0.18 1.01
N GLN A 181 -0.40 0.00 0.46
CA GLN A 181 -1.63 0.50 1.07
C GLN A 181 -1.84 -0.14 2.44
N GLY A 182 -1.74 -1.47 2.55
CA GLY A 182 -1.81 -2.19 3.81
C GLY A 182 -0.81 -1.68 4.85
N LEU A 183 0.48 -1.56 4.49
CA LEU A 183 1.50 -1.02 5.39
C LEU A 183 1.21 0.42 5.82
N ALA A 184 0.76 1.28 4.90
CA ALA A 184 0.39 2.66 5.23
C ALA A 184 -0.78 2.67 6.23
N ARG A 185 -1.82 1.85 6.01
CA ARG A 185 -2.94 1.69 6.93
C ARG A 185 -2.52 1.14 8.28
N PHE A 186 -1.62 0.16 8.30
CA PHE A 186 -1.04 -0.35 9.54
C PHE A 186 -0.33 0.75 10.32
N VAL A 187 0.47 1.60 9.67
CA VAL A 187 1.14 2.71 10.34
C VAL A 187 0.17 3.71 10.98
N GLU A 188 -1.01 3.91 10.35
CA GLU A 188 -2.06 4.77 10.90
C GLU A 188 -2.64 4.21 12.20
N VAL A 189 -2.92 2.91 12.26
CA VAL A 189 -3.65 2.27 13.38
C VAL A 189 -2.77 1.60 14.42
N ALA A 190 -1.51 1.28 14.12
CA ALA A 190 -0.63 0.49 14.99
C ALA A 190 -0.42 1.11 16.38
N ALA A 191 -0.49 2.43 16.51
CA ALA A 191 -0.36 3.11 17.81
C ALA A 191 -1.57 2.87 18.74
N GLN A 192 -2.72 2.47 18.20
CA GLN A 192 -3.96 2.21 18.94
C GLN A 192 -4.06 0.75 19.38
N TRP A 193 -3.19 -0.13 18.88
CA TRP A 193 -3.21 -1.58 19.11
C TRP A 193 -2.30 -1.96 20.28
N GLU A 194 -2.58 -1.39 21.45
CA GLU A 194 -1.86 -1.66 22.70
C GLU A 194 -1.91 -3.15 23.07
N GLY A 195 -0.84 -3.67 23.69
CA GLY A 195 -0.74 -5.09 24.06
C GLY A 195 -0.34 -6.03 22.92
N THR A 196 0.02 -5.51 21.75
CA THR A 196 0.58 -6.29 20.62
C THR A 196 1.98 -5.79 20.23
N GLU A 197 2.60 -6.44 19.24
CA GLU A 197 3.87 -6.01 18.63
C GLU A 197 3.69 -4.86 17.61
N ALA A 198 2.46 -4.44 17.33
CA ALA A 198 2.19 -3.46 16.29
C ALA A 198 2.85 -2.09 16.54
N PRO A 199 2.81 -1.50 17.75
CA PRO A 199 3.48 -0.23 18.03
C PRO A 199 5.00 -0.27 17.77
N GLN A 200 5.64 -1.41 18.01
CA GLN A 200 7.08 -1.63 17.82
C GLN A 200 7.41 -1.70 16.31
N LEU A 201 6.56 -2.36 15.53
CA LEU A 201 6.72 -2.52 14.09
C LEU A 201 6.41 -1.24 13.30
N ARG A 202 5.64 -0.31 13.87
CA ARG A 202 5.17 0.91 13.21
C ARG A 202 6.28 1.71 12.52
N CYS A 203 7.42 1.91 13.19
CA CYS A 203 8.54 2.66 12.62
C CYS A 203 9.18 1.92 11.44
N ALA A 204 9.33 0.60 11.55
CA ALA A 204 9.89 -0.22 10.48
C ALA A 204 8.94 -0.26 9.26
N ALA A 205 7.63 -0.41 9.49
CA ALA A 205 6.61 -0.34 8.45
C ALA A 205 6.62 1.02 7.73
N PHE A 206 6.70 2.13 8.48
CA PHE A 206 6.82 3.47 7.88
C PHE A 206 8.07 3.60 7.01
N ALA A 207 9.23 3.18 7.53
CA ALA A 207 10.49 3.21 6.79
C ALA A 207 10.45 2.33 5.53
N ALA A 208 9.76 1.17 5.60
CA ALA A 208 9.55 0.31 4.44
C ALA A 208 8.72 1.02 3.38
N VAL A 209 7.55 1.58 3.72
CA VAL A 209 6.71 2.35 2.78
C VAL A 209 7.50 3.47 2.12
N GLU A 210 8.23 4.26 2.91
CA GLU A 210 9.07 5.34 2.39
C GLU A 210 10.13 4.83 1.40
N ALA A 211 10.82 3.75 1.75
CA ALA A 211 11.85 3.16 0.89
C ALA A 211 11.25 2.62 -0.43
N GLN A 212 10.09 1.97 -0.38
CA GLN A 212 9.41 1.47 -1.58
C GLN A 212 8.96 2.61 -2.50
N LEU A 213 8.39 3.69 -1.93
CA LEU A 213 7.98 4.87 -2.70
C LEU A 213 9.16 5.58 -3.34
N LEU A 214 10.30 5.67 -2.64
CA LEU A 214 11.54 6.24 -3.21
C LEU A 214 12.11 5.37 -4.31
N ALA A 215 12.14 4.04 -4.13
CA ALA A 215 12.57 3.09 -5.15
C ALA A 215 11.69 3.17 -6.40
N LEU A 216 10.37 3.24 -6.20
CA LEU A 216 9.39 3.47 -7.25
C LEU A 216 9.66 4.79 -7.97
N ALA A 217 9.76 5.91 -7.25
CA ALA A 217 10.00 7.22 -7.84
C ALA A 217 11.29 7.25 -8.68
N ARG A 218 12.38 6.61 -8.22
CA ARG A 218 13.63 6.50 -8.99
C ARG A 218 13.43 5.73 -10.30
N ARG A 219 12.75 4.58 -10.25
CA ARG A 219 12.48 3.77 -11.46
C ARG A 219 11.54 4.48 -12.43
N LEU A 220 10.51 5.17 -11.93
CA LEU A 220 9.60 5.98 -12.75
C LEU A 220 10.30 7.20 -13.35
N SER A 221 11.24 7.81 -12.62
CA SER A 221 12.05 8.90 -13.14
C SER A 221 13.02 8.49 -14.26
N ALA A 222 13.25 7.19 -14.43
CA ALA A 222 13.97 6.63 -15.57
C ALA A 222 13.08 6.38 -16.81
N GLY A 223 11.75 6.58 -16.71
CA GLY A 223 10.77 6.32 -17.78
C GLY A 223 9.54 7.26 -17.74
N VAL A 224 9.77 8.55 -17.51
CA VAL A 224 8.79 9.55 -17.02
C VAL A 224 7.53 9.73 -17.89
N CYS A 225 7.60 9.54 -19.20
CA CYS A 225 6.48 9.94 -20.08
C CYS A 225 5.21 9.10 -19.88
N ALA A 226 5.32 7.78 -19.71
CA ALA A 226 4.15 6.90 -19.66
C ALA A 226 3.42 6.98 -18.31
N LEU A 227 4.16 7.07 -17.20
CA LEU A 227 3.55 7.06 -15.88
C LEU A 227 3.05 8.42 -15.42
N VAL A 228 3.63 9.52 -15.90
CA VAL A 228 3.04 10.85 -15.71
C VAL A 228 1.70 10.96 -16.44
N ALA A 229 1.59 10.37 -17.64
CA ALA A 229 0.32 10.30 -18.37
C ALA A 229 -0.71 9.41 -17.63
N TRP A 230 -0.30 8.22 -17.17
CA TRP A 230 -1.16 7.31 -16.42
C TRP A 230 -1.61 7.89 -15.07
N SER A 231 -0.69 8.44 -14.28
CA SER A 231 -1.02 9.04 -12.98
C SER A 231 -1.87 10.30 -13.15
N ALA A 232 -1.61 11.16 -14.14
CA ALA A 232 -2.47 12.30 -14.42
C ALA A 232 -3.90 11.87 -14.83
N ALA A 233 -4.03 10.73 -15.52
CA ALA A 233 -5.33 10.17 -15.91
C ALA A 233 -6.09 9.50 -14.74
N ARG A 234 -5.38 8.87 -13.80
CA ARG A 234 -5.98 8.04 -12.72
C ARG A 234 -5.97 8.66 -11.33
N TRP A 235 -5.22 9.74 -11.11
CA TRP A 235 -5.17 10.46 -9.83
C TRP A 235 -6.56 10.93 -9.34
N PRO A 236 -7.49 11.36 -10.21
CA PRO A 236 -8.86 11.66 -9.79
C PRO A 236 -9.63 10.42 -9.27
N ASP A 237 -9.32 9.22 -9.77
CA ASP A 237 -9.99 7.96 -9.38
C ASP A 237 -9.53 7.46 -8.00
N LEU A 238 -8.30 7.83 -7.60
CA LEU A 238 -7.68 7.41 -6.34
C LEU A 238 -7.93 8.37 -5.16
N ILE A 239 -8.52 9.53 -5.45
CA ILE A 239 -8.96 10.52 -4.46
C ILE A 239 -10.48 10.61 -4.54
N VAL A 240 -11.13 9.56 -4.04
CA VAL A 240 -12.53 9.60 -3.60
C VAL A 240 -12.55 9.29 -2.12
#